data_AF-A0A1Q7T9J9-F1
#
_entry.id   AF-A0A1Q7T9J9-F1
#
_cell.length_a   1.000
_cell.length_b   1.000
_cell.length_c   1.000
_cell.angle_alpha   90.00
_cell.angle_beta   90.00
_cell.angle_gamma   90.00
#
_symmetry.space_group_name_H-M   'P 1'
#
loop_
_entity.id
_entity.type
_entity.pdbx_description
1 polymer ?
#
loop_
_entity_poly.entity_id
_entity_poly.type
_entity_poly.pdbx_seq_one_letter_code
_entity_poly.pdbx_strand_id
1 'polypeptide(L)'
;MEALRELGIDISKNTTQRVFDVWKSGQIFQFVVTVCSEAEGEGCPIFPGVTTRLHWAFDDPSKFTGTHEERLEKTRRVRDEIRGKIDSFCEEHCVADKV
;
A
#
# COMPACT_ATOMS: atom_id res chain seq x y z
N MET A 1 5.60 -4.90 11.37
CA MET A 1 5.30 -3.79 12.32
C MET A 1 6.57 -3.06 12.76
N GLU A 2 7.65 -3.78 13.08
CA GLU A 2 8.90 -3.19 13.56
C GLU A 2 9.47 -2.09 12.65
N ALA A 3 9.57 -2.33 11.33
CA ALA A 3 10.08 -1.36 10.37
C ALA A 3 9.30 -0.03 10.28
N LEU A 4 8.00 -0.02 10.58
CA LEU A 4 7.19 1.21 10.58
C LEU A 4 7.25 1.94 11.93
N ARG A 5 7.37 1.18 13.02
CA ARG A 5 7.53 1.72 14.37
C ARG A 5 8.84 2.50 14.53
N GLU A 6 9.89 2.13 13.78
CA GLU A 6 11.14 2.89 13.69
C GLU A 6 10.95 4.32 13.16
N LEU A 7 9.94 4.55 12.31
CA LEU A 7 9.60 5.88 11.79
C LEU A 7 8.54 6.60 12.64
N GLY A 8 8.16 6.04 13.79
CA GLY A 8 7.08 6.57 14.63
C GLY A 8 5.67 6.36 14.07
N ILE A 9 5.52 5.53 13.04
CA ILE A 9 4.22 5.22 12.43
C ILE A 9 3.62 4.01 13.14
N ASP A 10 2.63 4.24 14.01
CA ASP A 10 1.88 3.18 14.67
C ASP A 10 0.72 2.70 13.78
N ILE A 11 0.87 1.50 13.22
CA ILE A 11 -0.19 0.82 12.46
C ILE A 11 -0.90 -0.27 13.27
N SER A 12 -0.68 -0.34 14.59
CA SER A 12 -1.20 -1.43 15.42
C SER A 12 -2.73 -1.44 15.51
N LYS A 13 -3.38 -0.32 15.20
CA LYS A 13 -4.84 -0.18 15.17
C LYS A 13 -5.44 -0.56 13.81
N ASN A 14 -4.62 -0.76 12.78
CA ASN A 14 -5.10 -1.12 11.45
C ASN A 14 -5.40 -2.61 11.39
N THR A 15 -6.56 -2.97 10.86
CA THR A 15 -6.99 -4.35 10.70
C THR A 15 -7.04 -4.71 9.21
N THR A 16 -6.84 -5.99 8.92
CA THR A 16 -7.02 -6.50 7.56
C THR A 16 -8.51 -6.48 7.21
N GLN A 17 -8.89 -5.63 6.27
CA GLN A 17 -10.26 -5.54 5.77
C GLN A 17 -10.35 -6.17 4.38
N ARG A 18 -11.45 -6.87 4.11
CA ARG A 18 -11.71 -7.38 2.75
C ARG A 18 -12.28 -6.25 1.90
N VAL A 19 -11.82 -6.17 0.67
CA VAL A 19 -12.31 -5.19 -0.32
C VAL A 19 -13.84 -5.19 -0.44
N PHE A 20 -14.47 -6.37 -0.39
CA PHE A 20 -15.93 -6.48 -0.50
C PHE A 20 -16.69 -5.87 0.69
N ASP A 21 -16.12 -5.91 1.90
CA ASP A 21 -16.71 -5.28 3.09
C ASP A 21 -16.65 -3.75 2.99
N VAL A 22 -15.53 -3.21 2.49
CA VAL A 22 -15.39 -1.76 2.25
C VAL A 22 -16.32 -1.30 1.12
N TRP A 23 -16.51 -2.12 0.09
CA TRP A 23 -17.49 -1.81 -0.96
C TRP A 23 -18.93 -1.79 -0.43
N LYS A 24 -19.30 -2.78 0.40
CA LYS A 24 -20.63 -2.85 1.03
C LYS A 24 -20.94 -1.67 1.97
N SER A 25 -19.92 -1.02 2.54
CA SER A 25 -20.13 0.17 3.37
C SER A 25 -20.57 1.39 2.56
N GLY A 26 -20.51 1.33 1.22
CA GLY A 26 -20.88 2.43 0.33
C GLY A 26 -19.79 3.51 0.22
N GLN A 27 -18.58 3.26 0.72
CA GLN A 27 -17.47 4.19 0.56
C GLN A 27 -16.99 4.24 -0.89
N ILE A 28 -16.90 5.45 -1.43
CA ILE A 28 -16.41 5.72 -2.78
C ILE A 28 -14.96 6.20 -2.68
N PHE A 29 -14.08 5.58 -3.46
CA PHE A 29 -12.68 5.98 -3.57
C PHE A 29 -12.43 6.60 -4.94
N GLN A 30 -11.70 7.71 -4.98
CA GLN A 30 -11.25 8.32 -6.23
C GLN A 30 -10.01 7.63 -6.79
N PHE A 31 -9.13 7.15 -5.92
CA PHE A 31 -7.91 6.44 -6.28
C PHE A 31 -7.85 5.10 -5.55
N VAL A 32 -7.53 4.04 -6.29
CA VAL A 32 -7.26 2.71 -5.74
C VAL A 32 -5.86 2.32 -6.15
N VAL A 33 -4.96 2.21 -5.18
CA VAL A 33 -3.57 1.77 -5.40
C VAL A 33 -3.46 0.30 -5.06
N THR A 34 -3.18 -0.54 -6.06
CA THR A 34 -2.88 -1.96 -5.87
C THR A 34 -1.38 -2.14 -5.72
N VAL A 35 -0.96 -2.77 -4.61
CA VAL A 35 0.46 -2.95 -4.25
C VAL A 35 1.02 -4.35 -4.54
N CYS A 36 0.14 -5.31 -4.82
CA CYS A 36 0.53 -6.69 -5.11
C CYS A 36 1.10 -6.81 -6.52
N SER A 37 2.06 -7.71 -6.72
CA SER A 37 2.57 -8.09 -8.03
C SER A 37 1.44 -8.61 -8.93
N GLU A 38 1.51 -8.35 -10.23
CA GLU A 38 0.49 -8.73 -11.24
C GLU A 38 0.10 -10.24 -11.15
N ALA A 39 1.02 -11.10 -10.73
CA ALA A 39 0.80 -12.53 -10.47
C ALA A 39 -0.18 -12.87 -9.33
N GLU A 40 -0.53 -11.91 -8.46
CA GLU A 40 -1.54 -12.03 -7.40
C GLU A 40 -2.80 -11.22 -7.71
N GLY A 41 -2.80 -10.49 -8.84
CA GLY A 41 -3.88 -9.63 -9.30
C GLY A 41 -5.10 -10.39 -9.84
N GLU A 42 -5.00 -11.70 -10.07
CA GLU A 42 -6.10 -12.57 -10.54
C GLU A 42 -7.25 -12.70 -9.51
N GLY A 43 -7.02 -12.32 -8.25
CA GLY A 43 -8.03 -12.29 -7.18
C GLY A 43 -8.54 -10.89 -6.81
N CYS A 44 -8.08 -9.83 -7.47
CA CYS A 44 -8.45 -8.46 -7.08
C CYS A 44 -9.90 -8.16 -7.48
N PRO A 45 -10.80 -7.84 -6.51
CA PRO A 45 -12.18 -7.56 -6.82
C PRO A 45 -12.30 -6.32 -7.71
N ILE A 46 -13.19 -6.38 -8.69
CA ILE A 46 -13.55 -5.21 -9.49
C ILE A 46 -14.28 -4.23 -8.57
N PHE A 47 -13.73 -3.04 -8.40
CA PHE A 47 -14.41 -1.94 -7.73
C PHE A 47 -15.36 -1.26 -8.74
N PRO A 48 -16.68 -1.35 -8.59
CA PRO A 48 -17.59 -0.65 -9.48
C PRO A 48 -17.63 0.84 -9.10
N GLY A 49 -17.22 1.72 -10.03
CA GLY A 49 -17.20 3.17 -9.85
C GLY A 49 -16.14 3.88 -10.71
N VAL A 50 -16.15 5.22 -10.71
CA VAL A 50 -15.08 6.07 -11.28
C VAL A 50 -13.89 6.08 -10.32
N THR A 51 -13.04 5.07 -10.41
CA THR A 51 -11.82 4.99 -9.61
C THR A 51 -10.61 4.91 -10.53
N THR A 52 -9.64 5.81 -10.32
CA THR A 52 -8.35 5.74 -10.98
C THR A 52 -7.55 4.63 -10.30
N ARG A 53 -7.30 3.56 -11.04
CA ARG A 53 -6.52 2.42 -10.56
C ARG A 53 -5.04 2.66 -10.85
N LEU A 54 -4.24 2.68 -9.79
CA LEU A 54 -2.78 2.76 -9.88
C LEU A 54 -2.20 1.43 -9.42
N HIS A 55 -1.17 0.97 -10.11
CA HIS A 55 -0.51 -0.28 -9.79
C HIS A 55 0.95 -0.01 -9.43
N TRP A 56 1.31 -0.23 -8.16
CA TRP A 56 2.66 -0.07 -7.66
C TRP A 56 3.15 -1.44 -7.18
N ALA A 57 3.86 -2.17 -8.03
CA ALA A 57 4.40 -3.45 -7.63
C ALA A 57 5.53 -3.25 -6.61
N PHE A 58 5.38 -3.86 -5.43
CA PHE A 58 6.43 -3.96 -4.42
C PHE A 58 6.70 -5.42 -4.09
N ASP A 59 7.91 -5.69 -3.60
CA ASP A 59 8.26 -7.03 -3.13
C ASP A 59 7.55 -7.32 -1.80
N ASP A 60 6.99 -8.54 -1.67
CA ASP A 60 6.18 -8.88 -0.51
C ASP A 60 7.08 -9.27 0.68
N PRO A 61 7.01 -8.54 1.81
CA PRO A 61 7.88 -8.82 2.94
C PRO A 61 7.59 -10.16 3.63
N SER A 62 6.44 -10.78 3.37
CA SER A 62 6.11 -12.11 3.89
C SER A 62 6.81 -13.23 3.10
N LYS A 63 7.16 -12.97 1.83
CA LYS A 63 7.90 -13.91 0.97
C LYS A 63 9.41 -13.86 1.18
N PHE A 64 9.94 -12.89 1.92
CA PHE A 64 11.36 -12.83 2.24
C PHE A 64 11.82 -14.02 3.07
N THR A 65 12.74 -14.79 2.50
CA THR A 65 13.49 -15.86 3.17
C THR A 65 14.81 -15.33 3.73
N GLY A 66 15.30 -15.98 4.79
CA GLY A 66 16.55 -15.64 5.47
C GLY A 66 16.38 -15.47 6.99
N THR A 67 17.41 -14.91 7.62
CA THR A 67 17.40 -14.57 9.05
C THR A 67 16.45 -13.42 9.36
N HIS A 68 16.13 -13.22 10.64
CA HIS A 68 15.25 -12.12 11.07
C HIS A 68 15.78 -10.76 10.63
N GLU A 69 17.10 -10.53 10.75
CA GLU A 69 17.76 -9.30 10.35
C GLU A 69 17.69 -9.08 8.84
N GLU A 70 17.99 -10.10 8.01
CA GLU A 70 17.87 -9.98 6.55
C GLU A 70 16.44 -9.66 6.10
N ARG A 71 15.44 -10.28 6.75
CA ARG A 71 14.03 -10.00 6.46
C ARG A 71 13.66 -8.57 6.85
N LEU A 72 14.17 -8.08 7.98
CA LEU A 72 13.94 -6.73 8.46
C LEU A 72 14.59 -5.69 7.52
N GLU A 73 15.83 -5.92 7.08
CA GLU A 73 16.53 -5.06 6.12
C GLU A 73 15.79 -4.97 4.78
N LYS A 74 15.37 -6.11 4.23
CA LYS A 74 14.55 -6.13 3.00
C LYS A 74 13.21 -5.41 3.20
N THR A 75 12.58 -5.57 4.36
CA THR A 75 11.33 -4.86 4.71
C THR A 75 11.54 -3.35 4.80
N ARG A 76 12.66 -2.89 5.38
CA ARG A 76 13.03 -1.47 5.42
C ARG A 76 13.19 -0.91 4.02
N ARG A 77 13.87 -1.63 3.12
CA ARG A 77 13.99 -1.24 1.71
C ARG A 77 12.63 -1.06 1.05
N VAL A 78 11.73 -2.03 1.17
CA VAL A 78 10.37 -1.93 0.59
C VAL A 78 9.61 -0.73 1.17
N ARG A 79 9.71 -0.49 2.48
CA ARG A 79 9.11 0.69 3.14
C ARG A 79 9.62 2.00 2.53
N ASP A 80 10.92 2.13 2.31
CA ASP A 80 11.52 3.33 1.70
C ASP A 80 11.11 3.49 0.23
N GLU A 81 10.99 2.39 -0.53
CA GLU A 81 10.45 2.41 -1.90
C GLU A 81 8.99 2.87 -1.94
N ILE A 82 8.14 2.38 -1.02
CA ILE A 82 6.75 2.83 -0.88
C ILE A 82 6.71 4.33 -0.56
N ARG A 83 7.57 4.81 0.34
CA ARG A 83 7.64 6.23 0.69
C ARG A 83 7.97 7.09 -0.53
N GLY A 84 8.96 6.71 -1.34
CA GLY A 84 9.31 7.43 -2.56
C GLY A 84 8.17 7.45 -3.57
N LYS A 85 7.43 6.34 -3.73
CA LYS A 85 6.25 6.30 -4.60
C LYS A 85 5.12 7.19 -4.12
N ILE A 86 4.87 7.23 -2.81
CA ILE A 86 3.89 8.13 -2.21
C ILE A 86 4.30 9.59 -2.43
N ASP A 87 5.59 9.92 -2.27
CA ASP A 87 6.09 11.28 -2.49
C ASP A 87 5.85 11.74 -3.93
N SER A 88 6.26 10.95 -4.93
CA SER A 88 5.97 11.25 -6.34
C SER A 88 4.47 11.32 -6.64
N PHE A 89 3.66 10.43 -6.05
CA PHE A 89 2.20 10.50 -6.18
C PHE A 89 1.63 11.78 -5.57
N CYS A 90 2.15 12.22 -4.43
CA CYS A 90 1.78 13.49 -3.82
C CYS A 90 2.22 14.68 -4.68
N GLU A 91 3.39 14.64 -5.32
CA GLU A 91 3.81 15.69 -6.25
C GLU A 91 2.87 15.81 -7.45
N GLU A 92 2.42 14.68 -8.00
CA GLU A 92 1.54 14.63 -9.17
C GLU A 92 0.05 14.88 -8.82
N HIS A 93 -0.40 14.45 -7.64
CA HIS A 93 -1.84 14.41 -7.27
C HIS A 93 -2.20 15.14 -5.97
N CYS A 94 -1.27 15.40 -5.04
CA CYS A 94 -1.51 16.26 -3.87
C CYS A 94 -1.31 17.75 -4.19
N VAL A 95 -1.55 18.17 -5.43
CA VAL A 95 -1.68 19.60 -5.77
C VAL A 95 -2.98 20.15 -5.18
N ALA A 96 -2.99 20.36 -3.87
CA ALA A 96 -3.88 21.20 -3.07
C ALA A 96 -3.24 21.27 -1.68
N ASP A 97 -2.49 22.32 -1.31
CA ASP A 97 -3.04 23.63 -0.98
C ASP A 97 -1.92 24.68 -1.04
N LYS A 98 -1.83 25.44 -2.15
CA LYS A 98 -1.23 26.78 -2.14
C LYS A 98 -2.34 27.77 -2.47
N VAL A 99 -3.18 28.07 -1.48
CA VAL A 99 -3.99 29.29 -1.43
C VAL A 99 -3.72 29.96 -0.10
#